data_AF-A0A3D0HUD5-F1
#
_entry.id   AF-A0A3D0HUD5-F1
#
_cell.length_a   1.000
_cell.length_b   1.000
_cell.length_c   1.000
_cell.angle_alpha   90.00
_cell.angle_beta   90.00
_cell.angle_gamma   90.00
#
_symmetry.space_group_name_H-M   'P 1'
#
loop_
_entity.id
_entity.type
_entity.pdbx_description
1 polymer ?
#
loop_
_entity_poly.entity_id
_entity_poly.type
_entity_poly.pdbx_seq_one_letter_code
_entity_poly.pdbx_strand_id
1 'polypeptide(L)' 'MAKKSKEARVQVILECTEHKASGVAGTSRYVTTKNKKNTPGRMELKKYNPILKKVTVHKEIK' A
#
# COMPACT_ATOMS: atom_id res chain seq x y z
N MET A 1 13.95 13.24 -25.91
CA MET A 1 13.34 13.47 -24.57
C MET A 1 12.84 12.14 -24.01
N ALA A 2 13.32 11.75 -22.82
CA ALA A 2 13.25 10.40 -22.28
C ALA A 2 11.82 9.96 -21.88
N LYS A 3 11.24 9.02 -22.65
CA LYS A 3 9.89 8.47 -22.40
C LYS A 3 9.90 6.99 -21.97
N LYS A 4 10.98 6.49 -21.35
CA LYS A 4 11.18 5.04 -21.11
C LYS A 4 11.05 4.56 -19.65
N SER A 5 10.67 5.43 -18.71
CA SER A 5 10.76 5.10 -17.27
C SER A 5 9.41 4.97 -16.55
N LYS A 6 8.29 5.34 -17.18
CA LYS A 6 6.96 5.29 -16.54
C LYS A 6 6.28 3.92 -16.62
N GLU A 7 6.62 3.08 -17.58
CA GLU A 7 5.90 1.82 -17.82
C GLU A 7 6.18 0.73 -16.78
N ALA A 8 7.32 0.80 -16.08
CA ALA A 8 7.68 -0.18 -15.04
C ALA A 8 7.13 0.18 -13.64
N ARG A 9 6.85 1.47 -13.37
CA ARG A 9 6.37 1.96 -12.08
C ARG A 9 4.85 2.09 -12.11
N VAL A 10 4.17 1.22 -11.37
CA VAL A 10 2.71 1.19 -11.27
C VAL A 10 2.28 1.72 -9.91
N GLN A 11 1.21 2.50 -9.91
CA GLN A 11 0.58 2.97 -8.67
C GLN A 11 -0.17 1.80 -8.02
N VAL A 12 0.13 1.54 -6.75
CA VAL A 12 -0.49 0.49 -5.94
C VAL A 12 -1.11 1.12 -4.69
N ILE A 13 -2.14 0.47 -4.17
CA ILE A 13 -2.85 0.89 -2.96
C ILE A 13 -2.55 -0.13 -1.86
N LEU A 14 -2.00 0.36 -0.75
CA LEU A 14 -1.77 -0.41 0.47
C LEU A 14 -2.90 -0.14 1.46
N GLU A 15 -3.52 -1.19 1.98
CA GLU A 15 -4.61 -1.12 2.96
C GLU A 15 -4.27 -1.88 4.23
N CYS A 16 -4.64 -1.29 5.37
CA CYS A 16 -4.41 -1.88 6.68
C CYS A 16 -5.19 -3.19 6.84
N THR A 17 -4.49 -4.29 7.13
CA THR A 17 -5.12 -5.60 7.35
C THR A 17 -5.81 -5.69 8.70
N GLU A 18 -5.22 -5.07 9.72
CA GLU A 18 -5.73 -5.08 11.10
C GLU A 18 -7.03 -4.28 11.26
N HIS A 19 -7.34 -3.38 10.31
CA HIS A 19 -8.48 -2.49 10.41
C HIS A 19 -9.81 -3.22 10.24
N LYS A 20 -9.88 -4.17 9.30
CA LYS A 20 -11.10 -4.99 9.09
C LYS A 20 -11.50 -5.78 10.33
N ALA A 21 -10.54 -6.18 11.17
CA ALA A 21 -10.79 -6.93 12.39
C ALA A 21 -11.09 -6.04 13.61
N SER A 22 -10.84 -4.73 13.52
CA SER A 22 -10.94 -3.84 14.69
C SER A 22 -12.37 -3.32 14.95
N GLY A 23 -13.32 -3.53 14.03
CA GLY A 23 -14.71 -3.04 14.18
C GLY A 23 -14.86 -1.51 14.14
N VAL A 24 -13.78 -0.77 13.85
CA VAL A 24 -13.77 0.69 13.75
C VAL A 24 -14.16 1.10 12.33
N ALA A 25 -15.05 2.10 12.24
CA ALA A 25 -15.43 2.67 10.95
C ALA A 25 -14.25 3.41 10.31
N GLY A 26 -13.98 3.09 9.04
CA GLY A 26 -12.92 3.70 8.25
C GLY A 26 -11.93 2.67 7.71
N THR A 27 -10.99 3.12 6.90
CA THR A 27 -9.93 2.25 6.38
C THR A 27 -8.69 3.08 6.07
N SER A 28 -7.57 2.75 6.71
CA SER A 28 -6.29 3.38 6.41
C SER A 28 -5.75 2.87 5.07
N ARG A 29 -5.64 3.77 4.10
CA ARG A 29 -5.15 3.50 2.74
C ARG A 29 -3.99 4.42 2.39
N TYR A 30 -2.96 3.84 1.78
CA TYR A 30 -1.81 4.56 1.25
C TYR A 30 -1.68 4.31 -0.23
N VAL A 31 -1.44 5.37 -0.98
CA VAL A 31 -1.13 5.30 -2.41
C VAL A 31 0.37 5.40 -2.57
N THR A 32 1.00 4.41 -3.19
CA THR A 32 2.45 4.39 -3.46
C THR A 32 2.70 3.89 -4.87
N THR A 33 3.94 3.99 -5.35
CA THR A 33 4.35 3.44 -6.63
C THR A 33 5.28 2.27 -6.41
N LYS A 34 4.99 1.12 -7.04
CA LYS A 34 5.84 -0.07 -7.05
C LYS A 34 6.44 -0.28 -8.44
N ASN A 35 7.69 -0.72 -8.49
CA ASN A 35 8.29 -1.17 -9.74
C ASN A 35 7.97 -2.66 -9.95
N LYS A 36 7.05 -2.98 -10.87
CA LYS A 36 6.62 -4.36 -11.13
C LYS A 36 7.76 -5.28 -11.57
N LYS A 37 8.83 -4.74 -12.18
CA LYS A 37 9.99 -5.53 -12.62
C LYS A 37 10.83 -6.04 -11.45
N ASN A 38 11.01 -5.22 -10.42
CA ASN A 38 11.85 -5.56 -9.27
C ASN A 38 11.05 -6.27 -8.19
N THR A 39 9.77 -5.96 -8.06
CA THR A 39 8.89 -6.50 -7.02
C THR A 39 7.58 -6.98 -7.66
N PRO A 40 7.56 -8.20 -8.23
CA PRO A 40 6.37 -8.74 -8.88
C PRO A 40 5.29 -9.17 -7.88
N GLY A 41 5.66 -9.57 -6.65
CA GLY A 41 4.73 -9.98 -5.60
C GLY A 41 3.96 -8.82 -4.94
N ARG A 42 2.93 -9.15 -4.16
CA ARG A 42 2.17 -8.16 -3.36
C ARG A 42 3.09 -7.52 -2.31
N MET A 43 3.08 -6.20 -2.23
CA MET A 43 3.86 -5.48 -1.24
C MET A 43 3.16 -5.46 0.12
N GLU A 44 3.95 -5.68 1.18
CA GLU A 44 3.53 -5.52 2.57
C GLU A 44 4.46 -4.54 3.26
N LEU A 45 3.90 -3.49 3.84
CA LEU A 45 4.68 -2.49 4.58
C LEU A 45 4.02 -2.17 5.91
N LYS A 46 4.85 -1.99 6.94
CA LYS A 46 4.42 -1.38 8.18
C LYS A 46 4.27 0.12 7.96
N LYS A 47 3.05 0.62 8.11
CA LYS A 47 2.72 2.04 8.00
C LYS A 47 1.93 2.47 9.23
N TYR A 48 2.07 3.73 9.59
CA TYR A 48 1.25 4.31 10.64
C TYR A 48 -0.22 4.24 10.22
N ASN A 49 -1.11 3.87 11.13
CA ASN A 49 -2.55 3.94 10.89
C ASN A 49 -3.10 5.10 11.73
N PRO A 50 -3.61 6.18 11.11
CA PRO A 50 -4.10 7.35 11.85
C PRO A 50 -5.37 7.06 12.66
N ILE A 51 -6.13 6.02 12.29
CA ILE A 51 -7.38 5.67 12.96
C ILE A 51 -7.07 4.87 14.24
N LEU A 52 -6.17 3.89 14.16
CA LEU A 52 -5.75 3.09 15.33
C LEU A 52 -4.60 3.73 16.12
N LYS A 53 -4.06 4.85 15.63
CA LYS A 53 -2.91 5.59 16.18
C LYS A 53 -1.67 4.75 16.44
N LYS A 54 -1.49 3.64 15.72
CA LYS A 54 -0.37 2.71 15.86
C LYS A 54 0.17 2.30 14.49
N VAL A 55 1.40 1.77 14.46
CA VAL A 55 1.97 1.19 13.24
C VAL A 55 1.36 -0.18 13.00
N THR A 56 0.75 -0.37 11.84
CA THR A 56 0.08 -1.61 11.44
C THR A 56 0.59 -2.12 10.11
N VAL A 57 0.34 -3.39 9.84
CA VAL A 57 0.68 -4.00 8.55
C VAL A 57 -0.34 -3.56 7.50
N HIS A 58 0.16 -3.02 6.38
CA HIS A 58 -0.63 -2.66 5.21
C HIS A 58 -0.23 -3.55 4.03
N LYS A 59 -1.23 -4.18 3.39
CA LYS A 59 -1.06 -5.07 2.23
C LYS A 59 -1.57 -4.42 0.96
N GLU A 60 -0.90 -4.70 -0.14
CA GLU A 60 -1.36 -4.35 -1.49
C GLU A 60 -2.68 -5.05 -1.85
N ILE A 61 -3.71 -4.26 -2.18
CA ILE A 61 -5.01 -4.81 -2.59
C ILE A 61 -5.10 -5.00 -4.11
N LYS A 62 -4.58 -4.03 -4.87
CA LYS A 62 -4.80 -3.87 -6.31
C LYS A 62 -3.48 -3.89 -7.07
#